data_AF-A0A1I7L8W5-F1
#
_entry.id   AF-A0A1I7L8W5-F1
#
_cell.length_a   1.000
_cell.length_b   1.000
_cell.length_c   1.000
_cell.angle_alpha   90.00
_cell.angle_beta   90.00
_cell.angle_gamma   90.00
#
_symmetry.space_group_name_H-M   'P 1'
#
loop_
_entity.id
_entity.type
_entity.pdbx_description
1 polymer ?
#
loop_
_entity_poly.entity_id
_entity_poly.type
_entity_poly.pdbx_seq_one_letter_code
_entity_poly.pdbx_strand_id
1 'polypeptide(L)' 'MREIPLAAIRARAYDIWERNHRPDGYEIQFWLLAERELRAEQENRRDAAAAAAAQPETPARGPETETVDG' A
#
# COMPACT_ATOMS: atom_id res chain seq x y z
N MET A 1 -6.62 8.09 13.82
CA MET A 1 -7.00 7.36 12.59
C MET A 1 -7.09 8.37 11.45
N ARG A 2 -6.45 8.12 10.31
CA ARG A 2 -6.69 8.96 9.12
C ARG A 2 -8.06 8.61 8.56
N GLU A 3 -8.79 9.64 8.16
CA GLU A 3 -10.07 9.48 7.46
C GLU A 3 -9.83 8.96 6.04
N ILE A 4 -10.75 8.12 5.55
CA ILE A 4 -10.72 7.64 4.16
C ILE A 4 -11.68 8.51 3.35
N PRO A 5 -11.20 9.19 2.30
CA PRO A 5 -12.07 10.05 1.49
C PRO A 5 -13.21 9.25 0.86
N LEU A 6 -14.43 9.77 0.94
CA LEU A 6 -15.62 9.14 0.37
C LEU A 6 -15.46 8.81 -1.14
N ALA A 7 -14.78 9.68 -1.88
CA ALA A 7 -14.50 9.47 -3.31
C ALA A 7 -13.64 8.21 -3.55
N ALA A 8 -12.69 7.90 -2.66
CA ALA A 8 -11.87 6.70 -2.75
C ALA A 8 -12.69 5.46 -2.40
N ILE A 9 -13.53 5.52 -1.36
CA ILE A 9 -14.45 4.43 -0.99
C ILE A 9 -15.39 4.13 -2.16
N ARG A 10 -15.98 5.17 -2.77
CA ARG A 10 -16.87 5.02 -3.92
C ARG A 10 -16.20 4.34 -5.10
N ALA A 11 -15.00 4.80 -5.47
CA ALA A 11 -14.24 4.22 -6.57
C ALA A 11 -13.95 2.73 -6.30
N ARG A 12 -13.45 2.42 -5.10
CA ARG A 12 -13.17 1.04 -4.71
C ARG A 12 -14.43 0.16 -4.65
N ALA A 13 -15.53 0.68 -4.11
CA ALA A 13 -16.80 -0.04 -4.06
C ALA A 13 -17.35 -0.34 -5.45
N TYR A 14 -17.22 0.62 -6.39
CA TYR A 14 -17.60 0.44 -7.78
C TYR A 14 -16.77 -0.65 -8.47
N ASP A 15 -15.46 -0.64 -8.28
CA ASP A 15 -14.57 -1.67 -8.84
C ASP A 15 -14.94 -3.07 -8.33
N ILE A 16 -15.26 -3.19 -7.03
CA ILE A 16 -15.67 -4.47 -6.45
C ILE A 16 -17.03 -4.89 -7.01
N TRP A 17 -18.02 -4.00 -7.04
CA TRP A 17 -19.36 -4.28 -7.58
C TRP A 17 -19.29 -4.71 -9.05
N GLU A 18 -18.48 -4.04 -9.86
CA GLU A 18 -18.27 -4.36 -11.27
C GLU A 18 -17.64 -5.75 -11.45
N ARG A 19 -16.59 -6.07 -10.67
CA ARG A 19 -15.93 -7.40 -10.70
C ARG A 19 -16.85 -8.53 -10.27
N ASN A 20 -17.85 -8.25 -9.42
CA ASN A 20 -18.81 -9.23 -8.93
C ASN A 20 -20.05 -9.39 -9.84
N HIS A 21 -20.00 -8.88 -11.07
CA HIS A 21 -21.10 -8.91 -12.05
C HIS A 21 -22.33 -8.07 -11.65
N ARG A 22 -22.10 -6.98 -10.90
CA ARG A 22 -23.11 -5.97 -10.61
C ARG A 22 -24.39 -6.54 -9.96
N PRO A 23 -24.28 -7.30 -8.85
CA PRO A 23 -25.46 -7.83 -8.19
C PRO A 23 -26.22 -6.69 -7.50
N ASP A 24 -27.55 -6.73 -7.61
CA ASP A 24 -28.44 -5.77 -6.96
C ASP A 24 -28.60 -6.11 -5.46
N GLY A 25 -28.71 -5.08 -4.62
CA GLY A 25 -28.99 -5.24 -3.18
C GLY A 25 -27.78 -5.54 -2.31
N TYR A 26 -26.58 -5.56 -2.89
CA TYR A 26 -25.30 -5.76 -2.19
C TYR A 26 -24.45 -4.50 -2.11
N GLU A 27 -24.97 -3.34 -2.52
CA GLU A 27 -24.22 -2.09 -2.63
C GLU A 27 -23.58 -1.74 -1.29
N ILE A 28 -24.35 -1.75 -0.19
CA ILE A 28 -23.87 -1.44 1.16
C ILE A 28 -22.70 -2.36 1.55
N GLN A 29 -22.77 -3.66 1.21
CA GLN A 29 -21.70 -4.60 1.51
C GLN A 29 -20.41 -4.23 0.77
N PHE A 30 -20.51 -3.81 -0.49
CA PHE A 30 -19.35 -3.34 -1.26
C PHE A 30 -18.78 -2.02 -0.74
N TRP A 31 -19.62 -1.09 -0.26
CA TRP A 31 -19.15 0.14 0.41
C TRP A 31 -18.35 -0.17 1.68
N LEU A 32 -18.86 -1.07 2.53
CA LEU A 32 -18.18 -1.49 3.76
C LEU A 32 -16.88 -2.25 3.47
N LEU A 33 -16.90 -3.12 2.46
CA LEU A 33 -15.72 -3.86 2.03
C LEU A 33 -14.63 -2.91 1.49
N ALA A 34 -15.03 -1.94 0.65
CA ALA A 34 -14.14 -0.93 0.11
C ALA A 34 -13.47 -0.09 1.21
N GLU A 35 -14.24 0.37 2.21
CA GLU A 35 -13.68 1.11 3.34
C GLU A 35 -12.64 0.27 4.10
N ARG A 36 -12.95 -1.01 4.35
CA ARG A 36 -12.05 -1.94 5.04
C ARG A 36 -10.75 -2.16 4.28
N GLU A 37 -10.83 -2.39 2.97
CA GLU A 37 -9.64 -2.57 2.11
C GLU A 37 -8.75 -1.33 2.12
N LEU A 38 -9.34 -0.14 1.94
CA LEU A 38 -8.59 1.12 1.91
C LEU A 38 -7.91 1.40 3.27
N ARG A 39 -8.54 1.00 4.38
CA ARG A 39 -7.96 1.14 5.72
C ARG A 39 -6.76 0.22 5.90
N ALA A 40 -6.88 -1.03 5.48
CA ALA A 40 -5.77 -1.98 5.51
C ALA A 40 -4.61 -1.53 4.61
N GLU A 41 -4.89 -1.02 3.41
CA GLU A 41 -3.87 -0.49 2.49
C GLU A 41 -3.10 0.71 3.08
N GLN A 42 -3.78 1.62 3.79
CA GLN A 42 -3.15 2.76 4.44
C GLN A 42 -2.24 2.33 5.60
N GLU A 43 -2.68 1.37 6.42
CA GLU A 43 -1.90 0.80 7.52
C GLU A 43 -0.63 0.14 6.96
N ASN A 44 -0.80 -0.76 5.99
CA ASN A 44 0.31 -1.48 5.38
C ASN A 44 1.32 -0.54 4.70
N ARG A 45 0.85 0.52 4.04
CA ARG A 45 1.73 1.55 3.46
C ARG A 45 2.55 2.27 4.53
N ARG A 46 1.97 2.53 5.70
CA ARG A 46 2.67 3.16 6.82
C ARG A 46 3.78 2.24 7.35
N ASP A 47 3.45 0.97 7.56
CA ASP A 47 4.39 0.00 8.09
C ASP A 47 5.55 -0.24 7.11
N ALA A 48 5.25 -0.33 5.81
CA ALA A 48 6.26 -0.39 4.76
C ALA A 48 7.16 0.87 4.72
N ALA A 49 6.58 2.06 4.85
CA ALA A 49 7.35 3.30 4.90
C ALA A 49 8.24 3.40 6.15
N ALA A 50 7.75 2.93 7.31
CA ALA A 50 8.54 2.87 8.54
C ALA A 50 9.69 1.86 8.42
N ALA A 51 9.45 0.70 7.81
CA ALA A 51 10.49 -0.30 7.54
C ALA A 51 11.53 0.19 6.53
N ALA A 52 11.12 0.99 5.53
CA ALA A 52 12.05 1.61 4.58
C ALA A 52 12.93 2.67 5.25
N ALA A 53 12.35 3.53 6.11
CA ALA A 53 13.10 4.56 6.83
C ALA A 53 14.03 4.00 7.92
N ALA A 54 13.76 2.80 8.43
CA ALA A 54 14.58 2.14 9.44
C ALA A 54 15.76 1.34 8.87
N GLN A 55 15.88 1.23 7.54
CA GLN A 55 17.05 0.62 6.90
C GLN A 55 18.17 1.66 6.79
N PRO A 56 19.29 1.52 7.53
CA PRO A 56 20.49 2.26 7.19
C PRO A 56 20.92 1.75 5.82
N GLU A 57 20.75 2.59 4.81
CA GLU A 57 21.44 2.48 3.54
C GLU A 57 22.92 2.20 3.82
N THR A 58 23.30 0.94 3.71
CA THR A 58 24.68 0.52 3.83
C THR A 58 25.30 0.90 2.49
N PRO A 59 26.15 1.94 2.39
CA PRO A 59 26.84 2.19 1.14
C PRO A 59 27.72 0.98 0.93
N ALA A 60 27.41 0.21 -0.12
CA ALA A 60 28.19 -0.93 -0.53
C ALA A 60 29.65 -0.47 -0.71
N ARG A 61 30.49 -0.94 0.22
CA ARG A 61 31.92 -1.22 0.11
C ARG A 61 32.60 -0.55 -1.09
N GLY A 62 33.36 0.50 -0.80
CA GLY A 62 34.22 1.17 -1.77
C GLY A 62 35.19 0.21 -2.47
N PRO A 63 35.63 0.51 -3.70
CA PRO A 63 36.57 -0.33 -4.41
C PRO A 63 37.91 -0.30 -3.67
N GLU A 64 38.30 -1.46 -3.16
CA GLU A 64 39.61 -1.75 -2.60
C GLU A 64 40.67 -1.37 -3.63
N THR A 65 41.54 -0.42 -3.29
CA THR A 65 42.74 -0.14 -4.07
C THR A 65 43.70 -1.30 -3.87
N GLU A 66 43.75 -2.15 -4.88
CA GLU A 66 44.79 -3.13 -5.15
C GLU A 66 46.16 -2.43 -5.13
N THR A 67 46.84 -2.46 -3.99
CA THR A 67 48.27 -2.15 -3.88
C THR A 67 49.02 -3.38 -4.39
N VAL A 68 49.39 -3.34 -5.67
CA VAL A 68 50.34 -4.28 -6.26
C VAL A 68 51.76 -3.83 -5.97
N ASP A 69 52.56 -4.80 -5.56
CA ASP A 69 53.97 -4.77 -5.14
C ASP A 69 54.93 -4.18 -6.20
N GLY A 70 55.97 -3.46 -5.74
CA GLY A 70 57.05 -2.92 -6.57
C GLY A 70 58.30 -2.56 -5.76
#